data_AF-A0A8S3RP73-F1
#
_entry.id   AF-A0A8S3RP73-F1
#
_cell.length_a   1.000
_cell.length_b   1.000
_cell.length_c   1.000
_cell.angle_alpha   90.00
_cell.angle_beta   90.00
_cell.angle_gamma   90.00
#
_symmetry.space_group_name_H-M   'P 1'
#
loop_
_entity.id
_entity.type
_entity.pdbx_description
1 polymer ?
#
loop_
_entity_poly.entity_id
_entity_poly.type
_entity_poly.pdbx_seq_one_letter_code
_entity_poly.pdbx_strand_id
1 'polypeptide(L)'
;MHAIISEFTKHGIRAKVQTEDKNEIDTLFFDRRNSVGSNGKTVVICCEGNAGFYEIGCTVTPMEAGYSVLGWNHPGFAGSSGAPLPDQEQSAIDSVIQYAIHKLGFMPDNIALFAWSIGGYSATWAAMNYPDISFVILDATFDHVLPLAEARMPKSFNGITKLTINNYLNLENSEQLCRYPGPILLIRRLEDEMITTQGDGRGTVLESNRGNYLLQHLLQYRYPNIVDETTFSVLSRWLSKPISQQEDIFDGDLCLSQIKSYINENSESFPCLIGEGFTQEEKENMTLFLASKYMSEFNSTHCSPLPSALFHRPWTLGM
;
A
#
# COMPACT_ATOMS: atom_id res chain seq x y z
N MET A 1 9.49 -13.15 22.20
CA MET A 1 9.29 -11.69 22.15
C MET A 1 9.50 -11.06 23.53
N HIS A 2 10.60 -10.33 23.69
CA HIS A 2 10.91 -9.52 24.87
C HIS A 2 10.72 -8.04 24.46
N ALA A 3 9.98 -7.25 25.25
CA ALA A 3 9.75 -5.83 24.96
C ALA A 3 10.05 -5.00 26.21
N ILE A 4 10.89 -3.98 26.08
CA ILE A 4 11.21 -3.02 27.15
C ILE A 4 10.40 -1.75 26.89
N ILE A 5 9.49 -1.42 27.82
CA ILE A 5 8.55 -0.29 27.68
C ILE A 5 9.08 0.93 28.45
N SER A 6 9.08 2.10 27.80
CA SER A 6 9.30 3.40 28.45
C SER A 6 8.23 4.39 28.01
N GLU A 7 7.66 5.12 28.97
CA GLU A 7 6.54 6.04 28.74
C GLU A 7 7.06 7.48 28.71
N PHE A 8 6.84 8.22 27.61
CA PHE A 8 7.17 9.65 27.52
C PHE A 8 6.06 10.47 26.85
N THR A 9 5.91 11.70 27.36
CA THR A 9 5.07 12.84 26.97
C THR A 9 4.16 12.67 25.74
N LYS A 10 2.83 12.63 25.99
CA LYS A 10 1.66 12.45 25.08
C LYS A 10 1.09 11.01 24.96
N HIS A 11 1.02 10.25 26.06
CA HIS A 11 0.35 8.92 26.12
C HIS A 11 0.91 7.86 25.14
N GLY A 12 2.08 8.10 24.53
CA GLY A 12 2.73 7.15 23.65
C GLY A 12 3.52 6.11 24.45
N ILE A 13 3.38 4.85 24.08
CA ILE A 13 4.09 3.71 24.68
C ILE A 13 5.23 3.34 23.73
N ARG A 14 6.47 3.66 24.12
CA ARG A 14 7.66 3.28 23.35
C ARG A 14 8.12 1.88 23.75
N ALA A 15 8.47 1.05 22.79
CA ALA A 15 9.05 -0.27 23.04
C ALA A 15 10.17 -0.62 22.06
N LYS A 16 11.11 -1.44 22.53
CA LYS A 16 12.01 -2.21 21.66
C LYS A 16 11.40 -3.58 21.39
N VAL A 17 11.14 -3.89 20.12
CA VAL A 17 10.66 -5.20 19.68
C VAL A 17 11.84 -5.96 19.10
N GLN A 18 12.17 -7.11 19.70
CA GLN A 18 13.25 -7.95 19.19
C GLN A 18 12.75 -8.89 18.10
N THR A 19 13.48 -8.92 16.98
CA THR A 19 13.25 -9.81 15.82
C THR A 19 13.93 -11.17 15.97
N GLU A 20 13.62 -12.11 15.08
CA GLU A 20 14.25 -13.44 15.05
C GLU A 20 15.77 -13.36 14.84
N ASP A 21 16.22 -12.45 13.98
CA ASP A 21 17.64 -12.18 13.72
C ASP A 21 18.31 -11.30 14.81
N LYS A 22 17.63 -11.11 15.95
CA LYS A 22 18.09 -10.41 17.16
C LYS A 22 18.29 -8.91 17.00
N ASN A 23 17.74 -8.33 15.94
CA ASN A 23 17.65 -6.88 15.84
C ASN A 23 16.61 -6.32 16.82
N GLU A 24 16.86 -5.12 17.31
CA GLU A 24 15.94 -4.36 18.15
C GLU A 24 15.27 -3.28 17.29
N ILE A 25 13.96 -3.37 17.15
CA ILE A 25 13.15 -2.42 16.38
C ILE A 25 12.50 -1.44 17.34
N ASP A 26 12.75 -0.15 17.09
CA ASP A 26 12.17 0.93 17.87
C ASP A 26 10.73 1.19 17.43
N THR A 27 9.81 1.15 18.38
CA THR A 27 8.37 1.30 18.13
C THR A 27 7.75 2.32 19.05
N LEU A 28 6.70 2.99 18.57
CA LEU A 28 5.88 3.92 19.35
C LEU A 28 4.41 3.63 19.08
N PHE A 29 3.67 3.32 20.15
CA PHE A 29 2.26 3.00 20.09
C PHE A 29 1.42 4.11 20.72
N PHE A 30 0.36 4.53 20.02
CA PHE A 30 -0.67 5.43 20.52
C PHE A 30 -2.01 4.68 20.61
N ASP A 31 -2.46 4.42 21.84
CA ASP A 31 -3.73 3.74 22.09
C ASP A 31 -4.90 4.71 22.02
N ARG A 32 -5.81 4.49 21.08
CA ARG A 32 -7.04 5.26 20.93
C ARG A 32 -8.30 4.44 21.18
N ARG A 33 -8.21 3.20 21.69
CA ARG A 33 -9.39 2.35 21.96
C ARG A 33 -10.42 3.00 22.89
N ASN A 34 -9.96 3.91 23.76
CA ASN A 34 -10.80 4.67 24.70
C ASN A 34 -11.16 6.09 24.21
N SER A 35 -10.85 6.43 22.95
CA SER A 35 -11.18 7.74 22.36
C SER A 35 -12.65 7.82 21.92
N VAL A 36 -13.15 9.04 21.69
CA VAL A 36 -14.47 9.28 21.10
C VAL A 36 -14.44 8.87 19.62
N GLY A 37 -15.05 7.72 19.28
CA GLY A 37 -15.14 7.19 17.91
C GLY A 37 -14.86 5.68 17.85
N SER A 38 -15.21 5.04 16.73
CA SER A 38 -14.99 3.60 16.53
C SER A 38 -13.60 3.25 15.99
N ASN A 39 -12.93 4.18 15.29
CA ASN A 39 -11.67 3.93 14.58
C ASN A 39 -10.53 3.52 15.52
N GLY A 40 -10.55 3.98 16.77
CA GLY A 40 -9.54 3.62 17.78
C GLY A 40 -9.44 2.13 18.08
N LYS A 41 -10.46 1.32 17.72
CA LYS A 41 -10.42 -0.15 17.85
C LYS A 41 -9.47 -0.82 16.86
N THR A 42 -9.18 -0.15 15.74
CA THR A 42 -8.23 -0.61 14.74
C THR A 42 -6.88 0.06 14.98
N VAL A 43 -5.81 -0.73 14.96
CA VAL A 43 -4.43 -0.21 14.96
C VAL A 43 -3.91 -0.14 13.53
N VAL A 44 -3.40 1.03 13.15
CA VAL A 44 -2.71 1.23 11.89
C VAL A 44 -1.21 1.11 12.14
N ILE A 45 -0.59 0.07 11.57
CA ILE A 45 0.86 -0.09 11.55
C ILE A 45 1.39 0.72 10.37
N CYS A 46 2.27 1.66 10.67
CA CYS A 46 2.78 2.63 9.70
C CYS A 46 4.17 2.21 9.21
N CYS A 47 4.29 1.85 7.94
CA CYS A 47 5.54 1.49 7.26
C CYS A 47 6.07 2.72 6.52
N GLU A 48 7.18 3.27 7.01
CA GLU A 48 7.70 4.56 6.55
C GLU A 48 8.43 4.49 5.20
N GLY A 49 8.62 5.65 4.59
CA GLY A 49 9.42 5.81 3.39
C GLY A 49 10.93 5.79 3.67
N ASN A 50 11.74 5.87 2.62
CA ASN A 50 13.19 5.94 2.78
C ASN A 50 13.57 7.21 3.58
N ALA A 51 14.39 7.04 4.62
CA ALA A 51 14.73 8.09 5.59
C ALA A 51 13.52 8.73 6.31
N GLY A 52 12.35 8.07 6.27
CA GLY A 52 11.22 8.36 7.14
C GLY A 52 11.40 7.69 8.50
N PHE A 53 10.83 8.31 9.53
CA PHE A 53 10.78 7.77 10.88
C PHE A 53 9.39 7.97 11.45
N TYR A 54 8.97 7.13 12.39
CA TYR A 54 7.63 7.27 12.98
C TYR A 54 7.41 8.65 13.64
N GLU A 55 8.48 9.35 14.01
CA GLU A 55 8.45 10.69 14.61
C GLU A 55 8.00 11.81 13.65
N ILE A 56 8.23 11.65 12.35
CA ILE A 56 8.04 12.70 11.33
C ILE A 56 7.31 12.22 10.07
N GLY A 57 7.01 10.93 9.99
CA GLY A 57 6.51 10.28 8.80
C GLY A 57 4.99 10.14 8.75
N CYS A 58 4.55 9.00 8.23
CA CYS A 58 3.17 8.73 7.87
C CYS A 58 2.24 8.44 9.08
N THR A 59 2.77 8.34 10.31
CA THR A 59 1.97 8.08 11.53
C THR A 59 0.94 9.15 11.86
N VAL A 60 1.16 10.40 11.45
CA VAL A 60 0.26 11.53 11.75
C VAL A 60 -1.10 11.35 11.08
N THR A 61 -1.12 10.90 9.83
CA THR A 61 -2.33 10.77 9.02
C THR A 61 -3.39 9.84 9.66
N PRO A 62 -3.09 8.58 10.00
CA PRO A 62 -4.07 7.70 10.66
C PRO A 62 -4.41 8.17 12.09
N MET A 63 -3.49 8.82 12.78
CA MET A 63 -3.74 9.38 14.11
C MET A 63 -4.78 10.52 14.06
N GLU A 64 -4.68 11.42 13.08
CA GLU A 64 -5.68 12.45 12.80
C GLU A 64 -7.03 11.87 12.36
N ALA A 65 -7.01 10.75 11.62
CA ALA A 65 -8.19 9.98 11.26
C ALA A 65 -8.79 9.17 12.45
N GLY A 66 -8.20 9.28 13.65
CA GLY A 66 -8.75 8.76 14.90
C GLY A 66 -8.41 7.30 15.22
N TYR A 67 -7.49 6.67 14.48
CA TYR A 67 -7.06 5.29 14.69
C TYR A 67 -6.03 5.16 15.81
N SER A 68 -5.98 3.98 16.45
CA SER A 68 -4.76 3.62 17.18
C SER A 68 -3.61 3.50 16.19
N VAL A 69 -2.38 3.89 16.58
CA VAL A 69 -1.24 3.91 15.65
C VAL A 69 -0.06 3.19 16.26
N LEU A 70 0.57 2.32 15.48
CA LEU A 70 1.85 1.70 15.80
C LEU A 70 2.88 2.14 14.75
N GLY A 71 3.71 3.10 15.13
CA GLY A 71 4.87 3.51 14.34
C GLY A 71 6.09 2.64 14.69
N TRP A 72 6.94 2.40 13.72
CA TRP A 72 8.20 1.67 13.90
C TRP A 72 9.28 2.24 12.97
N ASN A 73 10.53 2.10 13.38
CA ASN A 73 11.68 2.52 12.58
C ASN A 73 12.32 1.30 11.89
N HIS A 74 12.58 1.41 10.60
CA HIS A 74 13.23 0.38 9.79
C HIS A 74 14.57 -0.10 10.39
N PRO A 75 14.97 -1.37 10.20
CA PRO A 75 16.31 -1.85 10.49
C PRO A 75 17.43 -0.89 10.03
N GLY A 76 18.35 -0.57 10.93
CA GLY A 76 19.47 0.35 10.67
C GLY A 76 19.11 1.85 10.68
N PHE A 77 17.86 2.21 11.00
CA PHE A 77 17.40 3.60 11.09
C PHE A 77 17.07 4.02 12.52
N ALA A 78 17.47 5.25 12.88
CA ALA A 78 17.21 5.90 14.17
C ALA A 78 17.48 4.98 15.38
N GLY A 79 16.43 4.62 16.11
CA GLY A 79 16.54 3.77 17.29
C GLY A 79 16.67 2.28 17.00
N SER A 80 16.53 1.83 15.75
CA SER A 80 16.54 0.42 15.39
C SER A 80 17.95 -0.07 15.05
N SER A 81 18.29 -1.29 15.48
CA SER A 81 19.54 -1.94 15.05
C SER A 81 19.38 -2.61 13.68
N GLY A 82 20.44 -3.26 13.19
CA GLY A 82 20.41 -4.02 11.94
C GLY A 82 20.80 -3.18 10.72
N ALA A 83 20.35 -3.64 9.55
CA ALA A 83 20.62 -3.03 8.25
C ALA A 83 19.36 -3.05 7.38
N PRO A 84 19.16 -2.05 6.50
CA PRO A 84 17.96 -1.92 5.68
C PRO A 84 18.02 -2.86 4.47
N LEU A 85 18.01 -4.16 4.74
CA LEU A 85 18.00 -5.24 3.77
C LEU A 85 16.63 -5.93 3.77
N PRO A 86 16.19 -6.47 2.61
CA PRO A 86 14.84 -7.02 2.49
C PRO A 86 14.50 -8.12 3.51
N ASP A 87 15.44 -8.97 3.86
CA ASP A 87 15.28 -10.04 4.86
C ASP A 87 15.09 -9.48 6.29
N GLN A 88 15.84 -8.44 6.64
CA GLN A 88 15.69 -7.76 7.94
C GLN A 88 14.41 -6.94 8.01
N GLU A 89 14.00 -6.31 6.89
CA GLU A 89 12.71 -5.62 6.78
C GLU A 89 11.54 -6.57 7.04
N GLN A 90 11.56 -7.76 6.43
CA GLN A 90 10.57 -8.82 6.65
C GLN A 90 10.54 -9.25 8.11
N SER A 91 11.70 -9.53 8.71
CA SER A 91 11.82 -9.92 10.11
C SER A 91 11.31 -8.83 11.07
N ALA A 92 11.54 -7.57 10.72
CA ALA A 92 11.08 -6.42 11.49
C ALA A 92 9.56 -6.26 11.44
N ILE A 93 8.95 -6.20 10.25
CA ILE A 93 7.50 -6.02 10.14
C ILE A 93 6.74 -7.21 10.73
N ASP A 94 7.25 -8.43 10.56
CA ASP A 94 6.72 -9.63 11.22
C ASP A 94 6.65 -9.43 12.74
N SER A 95 7.77 -9.03 13.32
CA SER A 95 7.87 -8.83 14.78
C SER A 95 6.97 -7.70 15.28
N VAL A 96 6.80 -6.62 14.48
CA VAL A 96 5.90 -5.50 14.79
C VAL A 96 4.43 -5.95 14.78
N ILE A 97 4.01 -6.77 13.81
CA ILE A 97 2.66 -7.34 13.76
C ILE A 97 2.43 -8.28 14.94
N GLN A 98 3.38 -9.17 15.20
CA GLN A 98 3.32 -10.09 16.34
C GLN A 98 3.26 -9.32 17.67
N TYR A 99 3.94 -8.18 17.79
CA TYR A 99 3.84 -7.29 18.95
C TYR A 99 2.45 -6.69 19.09
N ALA A 100 1.84 -6.21 17.99
CA ALA A 100 0.47 -5.72 17.99
C ALA A 100 -0.53 -6.79 18.46
N ILE A 101 -0.37 -8.03 17.99
CA ILE A 101 -1.26 -9.14 18.34
C ILE A 101 -1.05 -9.57 19.81
N HIS A 102 0.17 -9.95 20.16
CA HIS A 102 0.42 -10.68 21.41
C HIS A 102 0.70 -9.79 22.62
N LYS A 103 1.09 -8.53 22.42
CA LYS A 103 1.39 -7.60 23.51
C LYS A 103 0.39 -6.46 23.60
N LEU A 104 0.00 -5.88 22.47
CA LEU A 104 -0.99 -4.80 22.46
C LEU A 104 -2.45 -5.32 22.45
N GLY A 105 -2.65 -6.59 22.09
CA GLY A 105 -3.94 -7.28 22.20
C GLY A 105 -4.92 -6.96 21.08
N PHE A 106 -4.43 -6.58 19.90
CA PHE A 106 -5.28 -6.41 18.72
C PHE A 106 -5.51 -7.77 18.05
N MET A 107 -6.76 -8.03 17.64
CA MET A 107 -7.05 -9.15 16.75
C MET A 107 -6.58 -8.83 15.33
N PRO A 108 -6.19 -9.82 14.51
CA PRO A 108 -5.73 -9.57 13.14
C PRO A 108 -6.68 -8.69 12.32
N ASP A 109 -7.99 -8.94 12.39
CA ASP A 109 -9.06 -8.18 11.72
C ASP A 109 -9.20 -6.71 12.19
N ASN A 110 -8.50 -6.35 13.27
CA ASN A 110 -8.38 -5.00 13.82
C ASN A 110 -6.98 -4.39 13.58
N ILE A 111 -6.16 -4.99 12.71
CA ILE A 111 -4.88 -4.44 12.26
C ILE A 111 -5.02 -3.96 10.83
N ALA A 112 -4.58 -2.74 10.56
CA ALA A 112 -4.47 -2.20 9.21
C ALA A 112 -3.02 -1.80 8.93
N LEU A 113 -2.63 -1.84 7.67
CA LEU A 113 -1.30 -1.40 7.23
C LEU A 113 -1.43 -0.11 6.44
N PHE A 114 -0.60 0.87 6.79
CA PHE A 114 -0.41 2.07 6.01
C PHE A 114 1.06 2.17 5.62
N ALA A 115 1.33 2.35 4.34
CA ALA A 115 2.69 2.51 3.88
C ALA A 115 2.87 3.71 2.98
N TRP A 116 4.05 4.31 3.08
CA TRP A 116 4.49 5.37 2.18
C TRP A 116 5.76 4.93 1.44
N SER A 117 5.79 5.12 0.13
CA SER A 117 7.01 4.91 -0.68
C SER A 117 7.57 3.48 -0.54
N ILE A 118 8.86 3.35 -0.22
CA ILE A 118 9.53 2.05 -0.06
C ILE A 118 8.94 1.19 1.07
N GLY A 119 8.28 1.80 2.07
CA GLY A 119 7.56 1.07 3.12
C GLY A 119 6.45 0.18 2.56
N GLY A 120 6.04 0.44 1.31
CA GLY A 120 5.16 -0.44 0.54
C GLY A 120 5.63 -1.89 0.56
N TYR A 121 6.94 -2.14 0.46
CA TYR A 121 7.50 -3.50 0.50
C TYR A 121 7.19 -4.23 1.81
N SER A 122 7.44 -3.58 2.95
CA SER A 122 7.20 -4.17 4.26
C SER A 122 5.69 -4.40 4.46
N ALA A 123 4.84 -3.48 4.01
CA ALA A 123 3.39 -3.63 4.09
C ALA A 123 2.82 -4.72 3.17
N THR A 124 3.29 -4.83 1.92
CA THR A 124 2.80 -5.85 0.99
C THR A 124 3.26 -7.25 1.41
N TRP A 125 4.48 -7.38 1.91
CA TRP A 125 4.97 -8.64 2.46
C TRP A 125 4.14 -9.05 3.70
N ALA A 126 3.86 -8.10 4.60
CA ALA A 126 3.01 -8.36 5.75
C ALA A 126 1.60 -8.77 5.35
N ALA A 127 0.96 -8.06 4.43
CA ALA A 127 -0.39 -8.36 3.97
C ALA A 127 -0.49 -9.76 3.34
N MET A 128 0.54 -10.18 2.61
CA MET A 128 0.64 -11.52 2.03
C MET A 128 0.72 -12.64 3.11
N ASN A 129 1.41 -12.39 4.22
CA ASN A 129 1.64 -13.39 5.27
C ASN A 129 0.59 -13.34 6.40
N TYR A 130 -0.13 -12.23 6.52
CA TYR A 130 -1.21 -12.02 7.49
C TYR A 130 -2.51 -11.69 6.75
N PRO A 131 -3.12 -12.66 6.04
CA PRO A 131 -4.26 -12.40 5.14
C PRO A 131 -5.52 -11.90 5.86
N ASP A 132 -5.63 -12.12 7.17
CA ASP A 132 -6.78 -11.75 7.99
C ASP A 132 -6.74 -10.29 8.50
N ILE A 133 -5.73 -9.51 8.12
CA ILE A 133 -5.68 -8.09 8.49
C ILE A 133 -6.82 -7.30 7.83
N SER A 134 -7.24 -6.22 8.51
CA SER A 134 -8.42 -5.44 8.16
C SER A 134 -8.36 -4.80 6.77
N PHE A 135 -7.26 -4.13 6.43
CA PHE A 135 -7.04 -3.48 5.14
C PHE A 135 -5.60 -2.97 4.97
N VAL A 136 -5.24 -2.64 3.73
CA VAL A 136 -3.95 -2.05 3.34
C VAL A 136 -4.18 -0.75 2.58
N ILE A 137 -3.44 0.31 2.94
CA ILE A 137 -3.37 1.57 2.19
C ILE A 137 -1.92 1.83 1.79
N LEU A 138 -1.68 2.02 0.50
CA LEU A 138 -0.35 2.29 -0.06
C LEU A 138 -0.33 3.68 -0.69
N ASP A 139 0.38 4.61 -0.09
CA ASP A 139 0.58 5.97 -0.59
C ASP A 139 1.94 6.09 -1.28
N ALA A 140 1.95 6.65 -2.49
CA ALA A 140 3.16 6.90 -3.27
C ALA A 140 4.06 5.65 -3.37
N THR A 141 3.46 4.49 -3.57
CA THR A 141 4.18 3.20 -3.68
C THR A 141 4.34 2.79 -5.15
N PHE A 142 5.14 1.76 -5.40
CA PHE A 142 5.49 1.25 -6.72
C PHE A 142 5.25 -0.26 -6.81
N ASP A 143 5.22 -0.78 -8.03
CA ASP A 143 5.08 -2.22 -8.32
C ASP A 143 6.38 -2.99 -8.05
N HIS A 144 7.49 -2.51 -8.58
CA HIS A 144 8.81 -3.11 -8.43
C HIS A 144 9.91 -2.03 -8.41
N VAL A 145 10.99 -2.27 -7.68
CA VAL A 145 12.05 -1.25 -7.49
C VAL A 145 12.97 -1.06 -8.71
N LEU A 146 13.16 -2.09 -9.55
CA LEU A 146 14.11 -2.03 -10.67
C LEU A 146 13.86 -0.86 -11.63
N PRO A 147 12.63 -0.62 -12.14
CA PRO A 147 12.35 0.53 -13.00
C PRO A 147 12.71 1.88 -12.35
N LEU A 148 12.48 2.02 -11.04
CA LEU A 148 12.81 3.24 -10.30
C LEU A 148 14.33 3.43 -10.18
N ALA A 149 15.07 2.35 -9.99
CA ALA A 149 16.52 2.38 -9.91
C ALA A 149 17.16 2.66 -11.27
N GLU A 150 16.68 2.02 -12.34
CA GLU A 150 17.15 2.28 -13.71
C GLU A 150 16.90 3.73 -14.15
N ALA A 151 15.80 4.34 -13.71
CA ALA A 151 15.49 5.73 -13.99
C ALA A 151 16.45 6.73 -13.30
N ARG A 152 17.06 6.34 -12.18
CA ARG A 152 17.90 7.22 -11.34
C ARG A 152 19.39 6.97 -11.49
N MET A 153 19.77 5.75 -11.85
CA MET A 153 21.17 5.37 -11.99
C MET A 153 21.73 5.80 -13.35
N PRO A 154 23.04 6.10 -13.45
CA PRO A 154 23.69 6.34 -14.74
C PRO A 154 23.51 5.14 -15.67
N LYS A 155 23.16 5.40 -16.95
CA LYS A 155 22.92 4.34 -17.96
C LYS A 155 24.09 3.35 -18.10
N SER A 156 25.33 3.81 -17.86
CA SER A 156 26.54 2.98 -17.86
C SER A 156 26.55 1.90 -16.77
N PHE A 157 25.72 2.03 -15.74
CA PHE A 157 25.62 1.08 -14.62
C PHE A 157 24.42 0.14 -14.71
N ASN A 158 23.60 0.19 -15.77
CA ASN A 158 22.38 -0.63 -15.89
C ASN A 158 22.61 -2.12 -15.60
N GLY A 159 23.70 -2.71 -16.10
CA GLY A 159 24.03 -4.12 -15.85
C GLY A 159 24.30 -4.42 -14.36
N ILE A 160 25.02 -3.53 -13.68
CA ILE A 160 25.31 -3.64 -12.24
C ILE A 160 24.04 -3.39 -11.43
N THR A 161 23.25 -2.37 -11.78
CA THR A 161 21.97 -2.06 -11.13
C THR A 161 21.03 -3.27 -11.15
N LYS A 162 20.86 -3.92 -12.31
CA LYS A 162 20.05 -5.13 -12.45
C LYS A 162 20.59 -6.27 -11.57
N LEU A 163 21.90 -6.51 -11.62
CA LEU A 163 22.51 -7.58 -10.84
C LEU A 163 22.34 -7.34 -9.33
N THR A 164 22.56 -6.11 -8.86
CA THR A 164 22.42 -5.77 -7.44
C THR A 164 20.98 -5.94 -6.96
N ILE A 165 20.02 -5.45 -7.73
CA ILE A 165 18.60 -5.54 -7.36
C ILE A 165 18.15 -6.99 -7.33
N ASN A 166 18.41 -7.75 -8.40
CA ASN A 166 17.94 -9.13 -8.50
C ASN A 166 18.52 -10.04 -7.41
N ASN A 167 19.74 -9.77 -6.93
CA ASN A 167 20.40 -10.63 -5.94
C ASN A 167 20.25 -10.15 -4.49
N TYR A 168 20.01 -8.86 -4.25
CA TYR A 168 20.10 -8.31 -2.89
C TYR A 168 18.94 -7.39 -2.50
N LEU A 169 18.27 -6.73 -3.45
CA LEU A 169 17.27 -5.69 -3.19
C LEU A 169 16.01 -5.90 -4.03
N ASN A 170 15.58 -7.15 -4.21
CA ASN A 170 14.42 -7.47 -5.02
C ASN A 170 13.13 -7.12 -4.26
N LEU A 171 12.59 -5.93 -4.52
CA LEU A 171 11.35 -5.43 -3.91
C LEU A 171 10.20 -5.55 -4.91
N GLU A 172 9.51 -6.69 -4.88
CA GLU A 172 8.38 -7.03 -5.75
C GLU A 172 7.06 -6.87 -4.99
N ASN A 173 6.62 -5.62 -4.88
CA ASN A 173 5.41 -5.27 -4.13
C ASN A 173 4.16 -5.79 -4.83
N SER A 174 4.15 -5.85 -6.17
CA SER A 174 2.97 -6.24 -6.93
C SER A 174 2.60 -7.71 -6.73
N GLU A 175 3.57 -8.63 -6.80
CA GLU A 175 3.33 -10.05 -6.54
C GLU A 175 2.89 -10.31 -5.10
N GLN A 176 3.50 -9.61 -4.13
CA GLN A 176 3.12 -9.71 -2.73
C GLN A 176 1.70 -9.20 -2.49
N LEU A 177 1.35 -8.02 -3.02
CA LEU A 177 0.04 -7.41 -2.84
C LEU A 177 -1.08 -8.24 -3.48
N CYS A 178 -0.83 -8.87 -4.64
CA CYS A 178 -1.78 -9.77 -5.29
C CYS A 178 -2.19 -10.95 -4.39
N ARG A 179 -1.31 -11.39 -3.50
CA ARG A 179 -1.59 -12.51 -2.57
C ARG A 179 -2.37 -12.09 -1.33
N TYR A 180 -2.59 -10.80 -1.10
CA TYR A 180 -3.46 -10.32 -0.04
C TYR A 180 -4.92 -10.31 -0.51
N PRO A 181 -5.83 -11.07 0.14
CA PRO A 181 -7.23 -11.16 -0.29
C PRO A 181 -8.08 -9.96 0.16
N GLY A 182 -7.62 -9.18 1.14
CA GLY A 182 -8.43 -8.16 1.79
C GLY A 182 -8.54 -6.82 1.04
N PRO A 183 -9.12 -5.79 1.68
CA PRO A 183 -9.37 -4.49 1.06
C PRO A 183 -8.06 -3.69 0.85
N ILE A 184 -7.90 -3.08 -0.34
CA ILE A 184 -6.71 -2.31 -0.72
C ILE A 184 -7.12 -0.94 -1.26
N LEU A 185 -6.43 0.12 -0.80
CA LEU A 185 -6.48 1.44 -1.42
C LEU A 185 -5.07 1.88 -1.83
N LEU A 186 -4.93 2.26 -3.10
CA LEU A 186 -3.72 2.89 -3.63
C LEU A 186 -3.94 4.40 -3.69
N ILE A 187 -2.97 5.17 -3.22
CA ILE A 187 -2.98 6.63 -3.34
C ILE A 187 -1.85 7.04 -4.25
N ARG A 188 -2.23 7.54 -5.43
CA ARG A 188 -1.32 8.04 -6.45
C ARG A 188 -1.12 9.54 -6.30
N ARG A 189 0.14 9.96 -6.23
CA ARG A 189 0.52 11.37 -6.20
C ARG A 189 0.77 11.89 -7.61
N LEU A 190 0.14 13.02 -7.95
CA LEU A 190 0.15 13.54 -9.33
C LEU A 190 1.48 14.19 -9.73
N GLU A 191 2.19 14.76 -8.77
CA GLU A 191 3.47 15.47 -8.98
C GLU A 191 4.65 14.68 -8.38
N ASP A 192 4.53 13.35 -8.29
CA ASP A 192 5.51 12.50 -7.61
C ASP A 192 6.81 12.30 -8.42
N GLU A 193 7.86 12.99 -8.01
CA GLU A 193 9.18 12.95 -8.61
C GLU A 193 10.00 11.69 -8.25
N MET A 194 9.56 10.91 -7.26
CA MET A 194 10.25 9.73 -6.74
C MET A 194 9.68 8.41 -7.28
N ILE A 195 8.39 8.37 -7.57
CA ILE A 195 7.69 7.18 -8.07
C ILE A 195 7.47 7.25 -9.58
N THR A 196 7.64 8.42 -10.17
CA THR A 196 7.62 8.62 -11.61
C THR A 196 9.01 8.38 -12.21
N THR A 197 9.05 7.69 -13.36
CA THR A 197 10.30 7.29 -14.03
C THR A 197 10.70 8.18 -15.21
N GLN A 198 9.81 9.04 -15.67
CA GLN A 198 10.06 9.99 -16.77
C GLN A 198 9.62 11.41 -16.38
N GLY A 199 10.29 12.41 -16.98
CA GLY A 199 9.93 13.82 -16.87
C GLY A 199 10.03 14.51 -18.23
N ASP A 200 9.26 15.58 -18.43
CA ASP A 200 9.10 16.27 -19.72
C ASP A 200 9.54 17.73 -19.68
N GLY A 201 10.58 18.07 -18.91
CA GLY A 201 11.08 19.45 -18.78
C GLY A 201 10.09 20.46 -18.15
N ARG A 202 8.82 20.07 -17.97
CA ARG A 202 7.76 20.82 -17.29
C ARG A 202 7.35 20.15 -15.99
N GLY A 203 7.59 18.85 -15.85
CA GLY A 203 7.38 18.10 -14.62
C GLY A 203 7.52 16.60 -14.81
N THR A 204 6.84 15.86 -13.95
CA THR A 204 6.71 14.39 -13.99
C THR A 204 5.71 13.96 -15.07
N VAL A 205 6.02 12.88 -15.80
CA VAL A 205 5.09 12.28 -16.75
C VAL A 205 4.24 11.23 -16.04
N LEU A 206 2.99 11.56 -15.73
CA LEU A 206 2.08 10.74 -14.90
C LEU A 206 1.92 9.29 -15.39
N GLU A 207 1.94 9.06 -16.70
CA GLU A 207 1.89 7.72 -17.29
C GLU A 207 3.01 6.79 -16.76
N SER A 208 4.17 7.37 -16.47
CA SER A 208 5.35 6.64 -16.01
C SER A 208 5.45 6.50 -14.48
N ASN A 209 4.39 6.87 -13.75
CA ASN A 209 4.26 6.65 -12.32
C ASN A 209 4.09 5.15 -12.03
N ARG A 210 4.94 4.58 -11.19
CA ARG A 210 4.94 3.13 -10.89
C ARG A 210 3.72 2.64 -10.11
N GLY A 211 2.95 3.53 -9.47
CA GLY A 211 1.65 3.20 -8.90
C GLY A 211 0.63 2.73 -9.96
N ASN A 212 0.78 3.16 -11.21
CA ASN A 212 -0.09 2.73 -12.32
C ASN A 212 0.08 1.23 -12.61
N TYR A 213 1.33 0.79 -12.69
CA TYR A 213 1.69 -0.60 -12.95
C TYR A 213 1.28 -1.49 -11.78
N LEU A 214 1.39 -0.98 -10.55
CA LEU A 214 0.93 -1.68 -9.35
C LEU A 214 -0.59 -1.94 -9.41
N LEU A 215 -1.38 -0.93 -9.78
CA LEU A 215 -2.83 -1.09 -9.97
C LEU A 215 -3.15 -2.06 -11.09
N GLN A 216 -2.46 -1.94 -12.23
CA GLN A 216 -2.64 -2.81 -13.38
C GLN A 216 -2.44 -4.28 -13.02
N HIS A 217 -1.33 -4.62 -12.36
CA HIS A 217 -1.06 -5.99 -11.90
C HIS A 217 -2.11 -6.47 -10.89
N LEU A 218 -2.50 -5.62 -9.95
CA LEU A 218 -3.50 -5.96 -8.94
C LEU A 218 -4.86 -6.28 -9.58
N LEU A 219 -5.34 -5.43 -10.50
CA LEU A 219 -6.63 -5.62 -11.14
C LEU A 219 -6.62 -6.81 -12.11
N GLN A 220 -5.52 -6.99 -12.86
CA GLN A 220 -5.34 -8.17 -13.72
C GLN A 220 -5.40 -9.47 -12.91
N TYR A 221 -4.77 -9.50 -11.73
CA TYR A 221 -4.83 -10.66 -10.85
C TYR A 221 -6.23 -10.85 -10.23
N ARG A 222 -6.84 -9.79 -9.73
CA ARG A 222 -8.14 -9.87 -9.03
C ARG A 222 -9.31 -10.13 -9.98
N TYR A 223 -9.25 -9.65 -11.22
CA TYR A 223 -10.36 -9.73 -12.19
C TYR A 223 -9.87 -10.14 -13.58
N PRO A 224 -9.31 -11.35 -13.73
CA PRO A 224 -8.63 -11.77 -14.97
C PRO A 224 -9.56 -11.83 -16.20
N ASN A 225 -10.88 -11.93 -16.00
CA ASN A 225 -11.86 -11.91 -17.08
C ASN A 225 -12.35 -10.49 -17.46
N ILE A 226 -11.95 -9.46 -16.70
CA ILE A 226 -12.24 -8.04 -16.96
C ILE A 226 -10.99 -7.30 -17.41
N VAL A 227 -9.91 -7.41 -16.63
CA VAL A 227 -8.63 -6.72 -16.87
C VAL A 227 -7.67 -7.67 -17.55
N ASP A 228 -7.71 -7.66 -18.87
CA ASP A 228 -6.95 -8.54 -19.76
C ASP A 228 -6.31 -7.73 -20.91
N GLU A 229 -5.77 -8.41 -21.91
CA GLU A 229 -5.13 -7.77 -23.06
C GLU A 229 -6.07 -6.83 -23.84
N THR A 230 -7.40 -7.04 -23.79
CA THR A 230 -8.35 -6.22 -24.53
C THR A 230 -8.67 -4.90 -23.82
N THR A 231 -8.58 -4.85 -22.49
CA THR A 231 -8.88 -3.64 -21.70
C THR A 231 -7.64 -2.89 -21.21
N PHE A 232 -6.46 -3.50 -21.27
CA PHE A 232 -5.21 -2.90 -20.78
C PHE A 232 -4.90 -1.53 -21.42
N SER A 233 -5.21 -1.38 -22.71
CA SER A 233 -4.97 -0.11 -23.42
C SER A 233 -5.88 1.03 -22.93
N VAL A 234 -7.12 0.71 -22.57
CA VAL A 234 -8.09 1.65 -21.99
C VAL A 234 -7.67 2.03 -20.58
N LEU A 235 -7.29 1.05 -19.75
CA LEU A 235 -6.77 1.31 -18.41
C LEU A 235 -5.50 2.17 -18.43
N SER A 236 -4.54 1.85 -19.31
CA SER A 236 -3.29 2.63 -19.44
C SER A 236 -3.55 4.07 -19.88
N ARG A 237 -4.46 4.26 -20.84
CA ARG A 237 -4.87 5.60 -21.30
C ARG A 237 -5.58 6.39 -20.19
N TRP A 238 -6.37 5.71 -19.37
CA TRP A 238 -7.03 6.34 -18.24
C TRP A 238 -6.02 6.75 -17.16
N LEU A 239 -5.06 5.87 -16.86
CA LEU A 239 -3.99 6.17 -15.91
C LEU A 239 -2.99 7.22 -16.40
N SER A 240 -2.92 7.55 -17.70
CA SER A 240 -2.00 8.61 -18.17
C SER A 240 -2.48 10.03 -17.85
N LYS A 241 -3.68 10.19 -17.26
CA LYS A 241 -4.27 11.48 -16.90
C LYS A 241 -4.81 11.47 -15.46
N PRO A 242 -5.02 12.65 -14.85
CA PRO A 242 -5.72 12.75 -13.56
C PRO A 242 -7.15 12.19 -13.65
N ILE A 243 -7.63 11.56 -12.59
CA ILE A 243 -8.99 11.00 -12.47
C ILE A 243 -10.04 12.10 -12.58
N SER A 244 -9.78 13.28 -12.02
CA SER A 244 -10.69 14.44 -12.07
C SER A 244 -10.96 14.96 -13.49
N GLN A 245 -10.13 14.61 -14.47
CA GLN A 245 -10.33 14.97 -15.88
C GLN A 245 -11.11 13.91 -16.66
N GLN A 246 -11.61 12.89 -15.96
CA GLN A 246 -12.11 11.64 -16.53
C GLN A 246 -13.40 11.17 -15.85
N GLU A 247 -14.11 12.09 -15.19
CA GLU A 247 -15.46 11.84 -14.65
C GLU A 247 -16.43 11.51 -15.81
N ASP A 248 -17.45 10.68 -15.53
CA ASP A 248 -18.52 10.25 -16.44
C ASP A 248 -18.18 9.30 -17.61
N ILE A 249 -17.04 8.59 -17.57
CA ILE A 249 -16.68 7.64 -18.66
C ILE A 249 -17.40 6.28 -18.53
N PHE A 250 -17.88 5.90 -17.34
CA PHE A 250 -18.52 4.61 -17.09
C PHE A 250 -19.78 4.73 -16.23
N ASP A 251 -20.70 3.78 -16.38
CA ASP A 251 -21.90 3.66 -15.53
C ASP A 251 -21.56 2.88 -14.24
N GLY A 252 -21.30 3.62 -13.16
CA GLY A 252 -20.92 3.04 -11.87
C GLY A 252 -22.03 2.23 -11.20
N ASP A 253 -23.30 2.60 -11.38
CA ASP A 253 -24.43 1.90 -10.79
C ASP A 253 -24.67 0.56 -11.49
N LEU A 254 -24.54 0.54 -12.82
CA LEU A 254 -24.56 -0.70 -13.59
C LEU A 254 -23.43 -1.64 -13.17
N CYS A 255 -22.19 -1.15 -13.08
CA CYS A 255 -21.04 -1.96 -12.66
C CYS A 255 -21.25 -2.54 -11.25
N LEU A 256 -21.71 -1.73 -10.29
CA LEU A 256 -22.04 -2.20 -8.94
C LEU A 256 -23.13 -3.27 -8.96
N SER A 257 -24.17 -3.11 -9.78
CA SER A 257 -25.25 -4.09 -9.88
C SER A 257 -24.77 -5.43 -10.44
N GLN A 258 -23.90 -5.41 -11.46
CA GLN A 258 -23.30 -6.61 -12.04
C GLN A 258 -22.40 -7.34 -11.04
N ILE A 259 -21.57 -6.61 -10.30
CA ILE A 259 -20.73 -7.15 -9.22
C ILE A 259 -21.59 -7.82 -8.15
N LYS A 260 -22.62 -7.14 -7.65
CA LYS A 260 -23.51 -7.67 -6.62
C LYS A 260 -24.24 -8.93 -7.10
N SER A 261 -24.73 -8.92 -8.34
CA SER A 261 -25.37 -10.10 -8.92
C SER A 261 -24.40 -11.29 -8.99
N TYR A 262 -23.18 -11.05 -9.45
CA TYR A 262 -22.16 -12.09 -9.54
C TYR A 262 -21.81 -12.67 -8.16
N ILE A 263 -21.56 -11.83 -7.17
CA ILE A 263 -21.18 -12.28 -5.81
C ILE A 263 -22.31 -13.07 -5.15
N ASN A 264 -23.57 -12.67 -5.33
CA ASN A 264 -24.71 -13.41 -4.79
C ASN A 264 -24.81 -14.84 -5.31
N GLU A 265 -24.34 -15.09 -6.53
CA GLU A 265 -24.35 -16.41 -7.17
C GLU A 265 -23.02 -17.16 -7.00
N ASN A 266 -21.95 -16.46 -6.63
CA ASN A 266 -20.59 -16.98 -6.58
C ASN A 266 -19.92 -16.64 -5.23
N SER A 267 -18.65 -16.25 -5.27
CA SER A 267 -17.80 -15.95 -4.11
C SER A 267 -17.24 -14.54 -4.23
N GLU A 268 -16.95 -13.90 -3.10
CA GLU A 268 -16.20 -12.65 -3.01
C GLU A 268 -14.66 -12.84 -3.04
N SER A 269 -14.20 -14.09 -3.17
CA SER A 269 -12.78 -14.44 -3.21
C SER A 269 -12.09 -14.03 -4.51
N PHE A 270 -10.80 -13.69 -4.40
CA PHE A 270 -9.94 -13.48 -5.57
C PHE A 270 -9.18 -14.76 -5.96
N PRO A 271 -8.93 -15.00 -7.26
CA PRO A 271 -9.38 -14.20 -8.41
C PRO A 271 -10.90 -14.30 -8.62
N CYS A 272 -11.54 -13.16 -8.91
CA CYS A 272 -12.96 -13.05 -9.21
C CYS A 272 -13.18 -13.21 -10.71
N LEU A 273 -13.98 -14.21 -11.11
CA LEU A 273 -14.15 -14.58 -12.53
C LEU A 273 -15.31 -13.85 -13.22
N ILE A 274 -15.84 -12.79 -12.60
CA ILE A 274 -16.77 -11.86 -13.26
C ILE A 274 -16.20 -11.38 -14.59
N GLY A 275 -17.06 -11.21 -15.60
CA GLY A 275 -16.65 -10.80 -16.94
C GLY A 275 -16.75 -11.90 -17.99
N GLU A 276 -17.02 -13.14 -17.58
CA GLU A 276 -17.34 -14.21 -18.53
C GLU A 276 -18.64 -13.85 -19.29
N GLY A 277 -18.56 -13.79 -20.62
CA GLY A 277 -19.67 -13.39 -21.48
C GLY A 277 -19.93 -11.89 -21.59
N PHE A 278 -19.14 -11.04 -20.91
CA PHE A 278 -19.24 -9.59 -21.09
C PHE A 278 -18.82 -9.19 -22.50
N THR A 279 -19.51 -8.21 -23.05
CA THR A 279 -19.08 -7.48 -24.24
C THR A 279 -17.82 -6.66 -23.96
N GLN A 280 -17.12 -6.24 -25.02
CA GLN A 280 -15.94 -5.39 -24.88
C GLN A 280 -16.25 -4.08 -24.13
N GLU A 281 -17.40 -3.45 -24.42
CA GLU A 281 -17.84 -2.21 -23.76
C GLU A 281 -18.09 -2.42 -22.26
N GLU A 282 -18.73 -3.53 -21.88
CA GLU A 282 -18.95 -3.87 -20.47
C GLU A 282 -17.63 -4.11 -19.73
N LYS A 283 -16.67 -4.78 -20.36
CA LYS A 283 -15.33 -4.98 -19.78
C LYS A 283 -14.59 -3.66 -19.60
N GLU A 284 -14.65 -2.77 -20.58
CA GLU A 284 -14.01 -1.44 -20.51
C GLU A 284 -14.62 -0.59 -19.37
N ASN A 285 -15.95 -0.54 -19.29
CA ASN A 285 -16.65 0.16 -18.21
C ASN A 285 -16.30 -0.42 -16.83
N MET A 286 -16.33 -1.74 -16.69
CA MET A 286 -15.97 -2.42 -15.44
C MET A 286 -14.50 -2.18 -15.07
N THR A 287 -13.59 -2.17 -16.05
CA THR A 287 -12.16 -1.91 -15.82
C THR A 287 -11.94 -0.51 -15.22
N LEU A 288 -12.56 0.51 -15.80
CA LEU A 288 -12.44 1.89 -15.31
C LEU A 288 -13.14 2.09 -13.97
N PHE A 289 -14.31 1.46 -13.79
CA PHE A 289 -14.99 1.45 -12.50
C PHE A 289 -14.11 0.85 -11.41
N LEU A 290 -13.54 -0.33 -11.62
CA LEU A 290 -12.64 -0.98 -10.64
C LEU A 290 -11.40 -0.12 -10.37
N ALA A 291 -10.78 0.46 -11.41
CA ALA A 291 -9.65 1.37 -11.23
C ALA A 291 -10.00 2.55 -10.31
N SER A 292 -11.19 3.14 -10.47
CA SER A 292 -11.68 4.23 -9.61
C SER A 292 -11.96 3.82 -8.15
N LYS A 293 -12.21 2.53 -7.88
CA LYS A 293 -12.42 2.01 -6.52
C LYS A 293 -11.14 1.67 -5.79
N TYR A 294 -10.11 1.24 -6.52
CA TYR A 294 -8.83 0.83 -5.95
C TYR A 294 -7.80 1.95 -5.87
N MET A 295 -7.96 3.03 -6.65
CA MET A 295 -7.00 4.14 -6.68
C MET A 295 -7.68 5.49 -6.40
N SER A 296 -7.10 6.24 -5.47
CA SER A 296 -7.39 7.65 -5.24
C SER A 296 -6.17 8.50 -5.60
N GLU A 297 -6.39 9.80 -5.79
CA GLU A 297 -5.34 10.74 -6.16
C GLU A 297 -5.10 11.79 -5.09
N PHE A 298 -3.84 12.18 -4.96
CA PHE A 298 -3.43 13.33 -4.17
C PHE A 298 -2.59 14.27 -5.04
N ASN A 299 -3.07 15.50 -5.23
CA ASN A 299 -2.34 16.49 -6.01
C ASN A 299 -1.18 17.08 -5.19
N SER A 300 -0.06 16.37 -5.15
CA SER A 300 1.11 16.73 -4.34
C SER A 300 2.39 16.05 -4.82
N THR A 301 3.52 16.53 -4.31
CA THR A 301 4.85 15.94 -4.52
C THR A 301 5.10 14.79 -3.53
N HIS A 302 6.23 14.09 -3.66
CA HIS A 302 6.44 12.83 -2.93
C HIS A 302 6.43 12.96 -1.39
N CYS A 303 7.06 14.01 -0.84
CA CYS A 303 7.27 14.15 0.60
C CYS A 303 6.18 14.93 1.35
N SER A 304 5.12 15.36 0.66
CA SER A 304 4.02 16.07 1.34
C SER A 304 3.23 15.14 2.26
N PRO A 305 2.86 15.53 3.49
CA PRO A 305 2.03 14.68 4.34
C PRO A 305 0.68 14.37 3.69
N LEU A 306 0.25 13.11 3.78
CA LEU A 306 -1.07 12.70 3.27
C LEU A 306 -2.17 13.28 4.19
N PRO A 307 -3.15 14.03 3.66
CA PRO A 307 -4.27 14.51 4.46
C PRO A 307 -5.10 13.35 5.01
N SER A 308 -5.52 13.44 6.27
CA SER A 308 -6.36 12.42 6.92
C SER A 308 -7.70 12.18 6.21
N ALA A 309 -8.20 13.14 5.44
CA ALA A 309 -9.40 12.98 4.61
C ALA A 309 -9.23 11.95 3.47
N LEU A 310 -8.00 11.69 3.01
CA LEU A 310 -7.69 10.66 2.03
C LEU A 310 -7.37 9.30 2.68
N PHE A 311 -7.29 9.25 4.01
CA PHE A 311 -7.09 8.02 4.77
C PHE A 311 -8.45 7.46 5.21
N HIS A 312 -9.03 6.63 4.36
CA HIS A 312 -10.31 5.98 4.63
C HIS A 312 -10.24 4.49 4.35
N ARG A 313 -11.18 3.74 4.94
CA ARG A 313 -11.26 2.30 4.70
C ARG A 313 -11.43 2.04 3.20
N PRO A 314 -10.69 1.07 2.62
CA PRO A 314 -10.83 0.77 1.20
C PRO A 314 -12.18 0.16 0.84
N TRP A 315 -12.53 0.25 -0.44
CA TRP A 315 -13.72 -0.38 -0.99
C TRP A 315 -13.63 -1.91 -0.93
N THR A 316 -14.79 -2.57 -0.78
CA THR A 316 -14.92 -4.02 -0.75
C THR A 316 -16.04 -4.48 -1.67
N LEU A 317 -15.87 -5.65 -2.27
CA LEU A 317 -16.87 -6.25 -3.16
C LEU A 317 -18.24 -6.45 -2.48
N GLY A 318 -18.26 -6.77 -1.18
CA GLY A 318 -19.48 -7.03 -0.41
C GLY A 318 -20.17 -5.81 0.23
N MET A 319 -19.64 -4.59 0.10
CA MET A 319 -20.23 -3.35 0.68
C MET A 319 -20.17 -2.18 -0.30
#